data_AF-A0A1Y0ER16-F1
#
_entry.id   AF-A0A1Y0ER16-F1
#
_cell.length_a   1.000
_cell.length_b   1.000
_cell.length_c   1.000
_cell.angle_alpha   90.00
_cell.angle_beta   90.00
_cell.angle_gamma   90.00
#
_symmetry.space_group_name_H-M   'P 1'
#
loop_
_entity.id
_entity.type
_entity.pdbx_description
1 polymer ?
#
loop_
_entity_poly.entity_id
_entity_poly.type
_entity_poly.pdbx_seq_one_letter_code
_entity_poly.pdbx_strand_id
1 'polypeptide(L)'
;MMDAHTFPATSQLTKATYESGSGLLRVWFVDHPEQGYDYPNVPEQLWQEMKASDRPRNYFHARIHEQYKVLRKPTGAWHDH
;
A
#
# COMPACT_ATOMS: atom_id res chain seq x y z
N MET A 1 3.68 -8.75 -13.00
CA MET A 1 4.92 -7.91 -13.09
C MET A 1 4.93 -7.03 -11.85
N MET A 2 6.08 -6.85 -11.19
CA MET A 2 6.16 -6.00 -9.99
C MET A 2 6.58 -4.58 -10.37
N ASP A 3 5.75 -3.59 -10.05
CA ASP A 3 6.02 -2.15 -10.19
C ASP A 3 6.24 -1.55 -8.80
N ALA A 4 7.24 -0.68 -8.65
CA ALA A 4 7.57 -0.04 -7.38
C ALA A 4 7.61 1.48 -7.54
N HIS A 5 7.06 2.20 -6.57
CA HIS A 5 7.04 3.65 -6.56
C HIS A 5 7.40 4.20 -5.19
N THR A 6 8.32 5.16 -5.17
CA THR A 6 8.70 5.91 -3.97
C THR A 6 7.97 7.24 -4.00
N PHE A 7 7.26 7.56 -2.92
CA PHE A 7 6.53 8.82 -2.83
C PHE A 7 7.43 9.92 -2.26
N PRO A 8 7.14 11.20 -2.55
CA PRO A 8 7.85 12.31 -1.92
C PRO A 8 7.64 12.29 -0.41
N ALA A 9 8.65 12.71 0.37
CA ALA A 9 8.61 12.67 1.85
C ALA A 9 7.44 13.44 2.49
N THR A 10 6.80 14.34 1.75
CA THR A 10 5.58 15.06 2.17
C THR A 10 4.33 14.20 2.12
N SER A 11 4.35 13.14 1.32
CA SER A 11 3.35 12.09 1.35
C SER A 11 3.71 11.20 2.51
N GLN A 12 2.83 11.05 3.49
CA GLN A 12 3.00 10.17 4.66
C GLN A 12 3.10 8.65 4.30
N LEU A 13 3.35 8.34 3.02
CA LEU A 13 3.74 7.06 2.46
C LEU A 13 5.21 7.14 2.06
N THR A 14 6.02 6.14 2.42
CA THR A 14 7.42 6.08 2.02
C THR A 14 7.53 5.52 0.61
N LYS A 15 6.91 4.36 0.38
CA LYS A 15 6.94 3.64 -0.89
C LYS A 15 5.74 2.71 -1.00
N ALA A 16 5.48 2.25 -2.20
CA ALA A 16 4.53 1.20 -2.49
C ALA A 16 5.02 0.32 -3.63
N THR A 17 4.56 -0.94 -3.63
CA THR A 17 4.81 -1.90 -4.71
C THR A 17 3.50 -2.53 -5.14
N TYR A 18 3.29 -2.69 -6.43
CA TYR A 18 2.12 -3.31 -7.00
C TYR A 18 2.51 -4.50 -7.87
N GLU A 19 1.88 -5.64 -7.65
CA GLU A 19 2.07 -6.86 -8.43
C GLU A 19 0.85 -7.09 -9.31
N SER A 20 1.00 -6.87 -10.62
CA SER A 20 -0.12 -6.87 -11.56
C SER A 20 -0.72 -8.24 -11.86
N GLY A 21 -0.01 -9.33 -11.60
CA GLY A 21 -0.51 -10.70 -11.79
C GLY A 21 -1.55 -11.09 -10.74
N SER A 22 -1.35 -10.69 -9.48
CA SER A 22 -2.24 -11.01 -8.36
C SER A 22 -3.06 -9.82 -7.85
N GLY A 23 -2.82 -8.61 -8.39
CA GLY A 23 -3.41 -7.37 -7.88
C GLY A 23 -2.97 -7.07 -6.44
N LEU A 24 -1.75 -7.45 -6.07
CA LEU A 24 -1.24 -7.24 -4.71
C LEU A 24 -0.58 -5.88 -4.61
N LEU A 25 -1.19 -4.96 -3.86
CA LEU A 25 -0.60 -3.69 -3.48
C LEU A 25 0.01 -3.80 -2.08
N ARG A 26 1.30 -3.49 -1.95
CA ARG A 26 1.97 -3.36 -0.66
C ARG A 26 2.40 -1.92 -0.44
N VAL A 27 2.13 -1.38 0.74
CA VAL A 27 2.37 0.03 1.09
C VAL A 27 3.15 0.14 2.38
N TRP A 28 4.11 1.07 2.44
CA TRP A 28 4.88 1.39 3.64
C TRP A 28 4.60 2.84 4.03
N PHE A 29 4.29 3.05 5.30
CA PHE A 29 4.00 4.38 5.86
C PHE A 29 5.25 4.97 6.49
N VAL A 30 5.31 6.30 6.54
CA VAL A 30 6.43 7.01 7.20
C VAL A 30 6.48 6.70 8.71
N ASP A 31 5.33 6.48 9.34
CA ASP A 31 5.22 6.14 10.77
C ASP A 31 5.74 4.71 11.09
N HIS A 32 5.61 3.80 10.12
CA HIS A 32 6.05 2.41 10.22
C HIS A 32 6.79 1.98 8.93
N PRO A 33 8.00 2.49 8.69
CA PRO A 33 8.71 2.30 7.42
C PRO A 33 9.21 0.87 7.21
N GLU A 34 9.32 0.10 8.30
CA GLU A 34 9.67 -1.33 8.29
C GLU A 34 8.47 -2.23 7.99
N GLN A 35 7.24 -1.77 8.22
CA GLN A 35 6.04 -2.57 8.06
C GLN A 35 5.36 -2.32 6.72
N GLY A 36 5.43 -3.33 5.84
CA GLY A 36 4.66 -3.37 4.60
C GLY A 36 3.25 -3.88 4.87
N TYR A 37 2.23 -3.12 4.48
CA TYR A 37 0.84 -3.52 4.57
C TYR A 37 0.37 -4.04 3.21
N ASP A 38 -0.07 -5.30 3.18
CA ASP A 38 -0.54 -5.99 1.98
C ASP A 38 -2.05 -5.80 1.75
N TYR A 39 -2.41 -5.40 0.54
CA TYR A 39 -3.77 -5.20 0.06
C TYR A 39 -3.96 -6.03 -1.22
N PRO A 40 -4.55 -7.23 -1.12
CA PRO A 40 -4.81 -8.09 -2.27
C PRO A 40 -6.04 -7.62 -3.07
N ASN A 41 -6.14 -8.06 -4.33
CA ASN A 41 -7.24 -7.76 -5.25
C ASN A 41 -7.43 -6.27 -5.58
N VAL A 42 -6.39 -5.46 -5.42
CA VAL A 42 -6.42 -4.05 -5.82
C VAL A 42 -6.33 -3.96 -7.34
N PRO A 43 -7.27 -3.29 -8.03
CA PRO A 43 -7.18 -3.07 -9.47
C PRO A 43 -5.97 -2.21 -9.84
N GLU A 44 -5.33 -2.53 -10.97
CA GLU A 44 -4.18 -1.77 -11.47
C GLU A 44 -4.50 -0.29 -11.70
N GLN A 45 -5.75 0.02 -12.06
CA GLN A 45 -6.19 1.39 -12.22
C GLN A 45 -6.04 2.20 -10.93
N LEU A 46 -6.40 1.65 -9.77
CA LEU A 46 -6.25 2.33 -8.47
C LEU A 46 -4.77 2.58 -8.15
N TRP A 47 -3.88 1.67 -8.56
CA TRP A 47 -2.44 1.85 -8.43
C TRP A 47 -1.94 3.03 -9.27
N GLN A 48 -2.35 3.11 -10.54
CA GLN A 48 -1.97 4.22 -11.42
C GLN A 48 -2.52 5.56 -10.94
N GLU A 49 -3.80 5.60 -10.52
CA GLU A 49 -4.43 6.79 -9.95
C GLU A 49 -3.75 7.24 -8.65
N MET A 50 -3.33 6.29 -7.79
CA MET A 50 -2.61 6.61 -6.55
C MET A 50 -1.25 7.25 -6.85
N LYS A 51 -0.51 6.76 -7.85
CA LYS A 51 0.76 7.37 -8.30
C LYS A 51 0.58 8.78 -8.86
N ALA A 52 -0.52 9.01 -9.57
CA ALA A 52 -0.82 10.31 -10.19
C ALA A 52 -1.43 11.33 -9.23
N SER A 53 -1.86 10.93 -8.04
CA SER A 53 -2.51 11.81 -7.07
C SER A 53 -1.51 12.73 -6.36
N ASP A 54 -1.83 14.03 -6.24
CA ASP A 54 -1.10 14.97 -5.39
C ASP A 54 -1.11 14.58 -3.89
N ARG A 55 -2.09 13.76 -3.48
CA ARG A 55 -2.27 13.32 -2.08
C ARG A 55 -2.44 11.80 -2.05
N PRO A 56 -1.38 11.02 -2.33
CA PRO A 56 -1.47 9.57 -2.49
C PRO A 56 -1.95 8.87 -1.23
N ARG A 57 -1.61 9.35 -0.03
CA ARG A 57 -2.17 8.81 1.23
C ARG A 57 -3.67 9.00 1.37
N ASN A 58 -4.19 10.17 1.02
CA ASN A 58 -5.63 10.45 1.14
C ASN A 58 -6.41 9.63 0.11
N TYR A 59 -5.89 9.56 -1.12
CA TYR A 59 -6.45 8.69 -2.16
C TYR A 59 -6.47 7.23 -1.69
N PHE A 60 -5.31 6.74 -1.23
CA PHE A 60 -5.16 5.40 -0.67
C PHE A 60 -6.18 5.14 0.45
N HIS A 61 -6.28 6.04 1.43
CA HIS A 61 -7.18 5.85 2.56
C HIS A 61 -8.65 5.77 2.12
N ALA A 62 -9.09 6.67 1.25
CA ALA A 62 -10.49 6.76 0.81
C ALA A 62 -10.90 5.67 -0.21
N ARG A 63 -9.99 5.24 -1.08
CA ARG A 63 -10.30 4.32 -2.19
C ARG A 63 -9.82 2.90 -1.97
N ILE A 64 -8.75 2.71 -1.19
CA ILE A 64 -8.09 1.42 -1.03
C ILE A 64 -8.24 0.90 0.40
N HIS A 65 -7.87 1.71 1.41
CA HIS A 65 -7.86 1.29 2.80
C HIS A 65 -9.25 0.91 3.32
N GLU A 66 -10.33 1.60 2.91
CA GLU A 66 -11.68 1.23 3.37
C GLU A 66 -12.22 -0.02 2.67
N GLN A 67 -11.87 -0.25 1.40
CA GLN A 67 -12.48 -1.27 0.56
C GLN A 67 -11.72 -2.59 0.55
N TYR A 68 -10.39 -2.54 0.65
CA TYR A 68 -9.50 -3.70 0.46
C TYR A 68 -8.76 -4.05 1.74
N LYS A 69 -9.24 -3.58 2.91
CA LYS A 69 -8.69 -3.92 4.21
C LYS A 69 -8.90 -5.40 4.53
N VAL A 70 -8.13 -6.26 3.87
CA VAL A 70 -7.88 -7.58 4.41
C VAL A 70 -6.82 -7.35 5.47
N LEU A 71 -7.23 -7.33 6.74
CA LEU A 71 -6.32 -7.40 7.90
C LEU A 71 -5.57 -8.74 7.88
N ARG A 72 -4.77 -9.01 6.86
CA ARG A 72 -3.67 -9.95 7.00
C ARG A 72 -2.60 -9.18 7.73
N LYS A 73 -2.59 -9.35 9.07
CA LYS A 73 -1.40 -9.10 9.88
C LYS A 73 -0.20 -9.62 9.09
N PRO A 74 0.89 -8.86 8.98
CA PRO A 74 2.07 -9.32 8.27
C PRO A 74 2.40 -10.73 8.76
N THR A 75 2.64 -11.64 7.83
CA THR A 75 3.13 -13.00 8.12
C THR A 75 4.55 -12.87 8.67
N GLY A 76 4.63 -12.42 9.91
CA GLY A 76 5.84 -11.93 10.57
C GLY A 76 5.51 -11.82 12.06
N ALA A 77 5.58 -12.97 12.73
CA ALA A 77 5.70 -13.20 14.15
C ALA A 77 5.40 -12.01 15.09
N TRP A 78 4.19 -12.03 15.68
CA TRP A 78 4.04 -11.58 17.06
C TRP A 78 3.37 -12.73 17.81
N HIS A 79 4.21 -13.61 18.37
CA HIS A 79 3.79 -14.43 19.50
C HIS A 79 3.69 -13.51 20.71
N ASP A 80 2.49 -13.53 21.30
CA ASP A 80 2.16 -13.38 22.70
C ASP A 80 3.36 -13.27 23.67
N HIS A 81 3.44 -12.16 24.40
CA HIS A 81 3.95 -12.13 25.78
C HIS A 81 3.45 -10.90 26.54
#